data_AF-A0A7T0BSX7-F1
#
_entry.id   AF-A0A7T0BSX7-F1
#
_cell.length_a   1.000
_cell.length_b   1.000
_cell.length_c   1.000
_cell.angle_alpha   90.00
_cell.angle_beta   90.00
_cell.angle_gamma   90.00
#
_symmetry.space_group_name_H-M   'P 1'
#
loop_
_entity.id
_entity.type
_entity.pdbx_description
1 polymer ?
#
loop_
_entity_poly.entity_id
_entity_poly.type
_entity_poly.pdbx_seq_one_letter_code
_entity_poly.pdbx_strand_id
1 'polypeptide(L)'
;MKKVLILTALFFAGSAVSAQAGTINPGESTECNNANSITVEVANIPNAATEKFGYTSNDRGTGSLVVWKSANATTVPLTLGPADDNRSLNTTDHGKTGIEVMGSMGRNKVVLTKQTAFSRGDSIGDIAGLVRFTNTGTNPVSIACN
;
A
#
# COMPACT_ATOMS: atom_id res chain seq x y z
N MET A 1 -20.43 41.58 19.87
CA MET A 1 -20.60 40.71 18.68
C MET A 1 -19.34 40.63 17.79
N LYS A 2 -18.12 40.80 18.34
CA LYS A 2 -16.85 40.73 17.57
C LYS A 2 -16.01 39.48 17.85
N LYS A 3 -16.31 38.74 18.92
CA LYS A 3 -15.49 37.61 19.39
C LYS A 3 -15.85 36.27 18.71
N VAL A 4 -17.06 36.14 18.17
CA VAL A 4 -17.52 34.91 17.49
C VAL A 4 -16.99 34.82 16.05
N LEU A 5 -16.74 35.95 15.39
CA LEU A 5 -16.26 35.99 14.00
C LEU A 5 -14.82 35.48 13.83
N ILE A 6 -14.00 35.60 14.89
CA ILE A 6 -12.58 35.21 14.87
C ILE A 6 -12.43 33.68 15.00
N LEU A 7 -13.34 33.01 15.72
CA LEU A 7 -13.23 31.58 15.97
C LEU A 7 -13.59 30.74 14.74
N THR A 8 -14.50 31.23 13.88
CA THR A 8 -14.83 30.58 12.60
C THR A 8 -13.77 30.85 11.52
N ALA A 9 -13.11 32.01 11.54
CA ALA A 9 -12.04 32.34 10.60
C ALA A 9 -10.76 31.51 10.83
N LEU A 10 -10.45 31.14 12.08
CA LEU A 10 -9.34 30.23 12.39
C LEU A 10 -9.60 28.78 11.94
N PHE A 11 -10.85 28.38 11.70
CA PHE A 11 -11.17 27.04 11.19
C PHE A 11 -10.97 26.91 9.67
N PHE A 12 -10.98 28.03 8.93
CA PHE A 12 -10.76 28.07 7.49
C PHE A 12 -9.31 28.39 7.07
N ALA A 13 -8.47 28.84 8.01
CA ALA A 13 -7.10 29.30 7.72
C ALA A 13 -5.99 28.28 8.06
N GLY A 14 -6.34 27.06 8.47
CA GLY A 14 -5.39 26.05 8.96
C GLY A 14 -5.42 24.68 8.28
N SER A 15 -6.28 24.44 7.29
CA SER A 15 -6.38 23.13 6.63
C SER A 15 -5.40 23.00 5.46
N ALA A 16 -4.12 23.19 5.73
CA ALA A 16 -3.04 22.55 4.96
C ALA A 16 -2.47 21.41 5.80
N VAL A 17 -3.33 20.47 6.23
CA VAL A 17 -2.88 19.20 6.79
C VAL A 17 -2.54 18.28 5.61
N SER A 18 -1.45 18.57 4.91
CA SER A 18 -0.87 17.62 3.97
C SER A 18 0.09 16.74 4.74
N ALA A 19 -0.40 15.58 5.19
CA ALA A 19 0.35 14.33 5.43
C ALA A 19 -0.24 13.48 6.58
N GLN A 20 -1.46 12.95 6.47
CA GLN A 20 -1.77 11.72 7.22
C GLN A 20 -2.64 10.81 6.39
N ALA A 21 -2.03 9.79 5.81
CA ALA A 21 -2.76 8.56 5.59
C ALA A 21 -2.58 7.67 6.83
N GLY A 22 -3.60 6.84 7.08
CA GLY A 22 -3.68 5.95 8.23
C GLY A 22 -3.89 4.50 7.79
N THR A 23 -4.32 3.66 8.73
CA THR A 23 -4.69 2.28 8.42
C THR A 23 -6.08 2.23 7.80
N ILE A 24 -6.20 1.63 6.63
CA ILE A 24 -7.48 1.33 5.97
C ILE A 24 -7.84 -0.14 6.15
N ASN A 25 -9.03 -0.40 6.70
CA ASN A 25 -9.60 -1.73 6.87
C ASN A 25 -10.19 -2.24 5.54
N PRO A 26 -10.54 -3.54 5.44
CA PRO A 26 -11.20 -4.09 4.26
C PRO A 26 -12.40 -3.27 3.80
N GLY A 27 -12.42 -2.90 2.51
CA GLY A 27 -13.47 -2.08 1.90
C GLY A 27 -13.32 -0.56 2.10
N GLU A 28 -12.42 -0.12 2.99
CA GLU A 28 -12.16 1.31 3.21
C GLU A 28 -11.23 1.88 2.14
N SER A 29 -11.29 3.21 1.99
CA SER A 29 -10.42 3.95 1.08
C SER A 29 -9.82 5.17 1.75
N THR A 30 -8.64 5.58 1.27
CA THR A 30 -7.98 6.82 1.68
C THR A 30 -7.33 7.50 0.48
N GLU A 31 -7.02 8.78 0.61
CA GLU A 31 -6.49 9.60 -0.48
C GLU A 31 -5.26 10.38 -0.03
N CYS A 32 -4.24 10.40 -0.89
CA CYS A 32 -3.07 11.25 -0.78
C CYS A 32 -3.13 12.30 -1.89
N ASN A 33 -3.13 13.58 -1.54
CA ASN A 33 -3.12 14.67 -2.53
C ASN A 33 -1.73 15.32 -2.61
N ASN A 34 -1.14 15.26 -3.80
CA ASN A 34 0.12 15.91 -4.17
C ASN A 34 1.30 15.56 -3.24
N ALA A 35 1.33 14.31 -2.76
CA ALA A 35 2.40 13.78 -1.93
C ALA A 35 3.72 13.70 -2.73
N ASN A 36 4.85 13.90 -2.05
CA ASN A 36 6.18 13.65 -2.59
C ASN A 36 6.52 12.16 -2.54
N SER A 37 6.03 11.47 -1.50
CA SER A 37 6.13 10.02 -1.39
C SER A 37 4.90 9.43 -0.70
N ILE A 38 4.55 8.20 -1.03
CA ILE A 38 3.49 7.46 -0.35
C ILE A 38 4.03 6.09 0.02
N THR A 39 4.05 5.79 1.31
CA THR A 39 4.40 4.46 1.81
C THR A 39 3.12 3.64 1.96
N VAL A 40 3.13 2.41 1.43
CA VAL A 40 2.06 1.44 1.57
C VAL A 40 2.63 0.21 2.24
N GLU A 41 2.07 -0.19 3.37
CA GLU A 41 2.59 -1.28 4.20
C GLU A 41 1.47 -2.15 4.75
N VAL A 42 1.66 -3.46 4.70
CA VAL A 42 0.85 -4.43 5.42
C VAL A 42 1.68 -5.02 6.56
N ALA A 43 1.04 -5.26 7.70
CA ALA A 43 1.70 -5.95 8.81
C ALA A 43 2.12 -7.36 8.39
N ASN A 44 3.18 -7.89 9.00
CA ASN A 44 3.55 -9.29 8.80
C ASN A 44 2.60 -10.21 9.57
N ILE A 45 1.47 -10.54 8.93
CA ILE A 45 0.39 -11.34 9.51
C ILE A 45 0.61 -12.80 9.10
N PRO A 46 0.62 -13.76 10.04
CA PRO A 46 0.72 -15.18 9.72
C PRO A 46 -0.45 -15.66 8.85
N ASN A 47 -0.19 -16.59 7.94
CA ASN A 47 -1.25 -17.26 7.16
C ASN A 47 -2.21 -18.01 8.09
N ALA A 48 -3.51 -17.73 7.99
CA ALA A 48 -4.57 -18.42 8.71
C ALA A 48 -5.33 -19.39 7.78
N ALA A 49 -4.81 -20.61 7.63
CA ALA A 49 -5.45 -21.69 6.84
C ALA A 49 -6.55 -22.42 7.63
N THR A 50 -7.47 -21.66 8.23
CA THR A 50 -8.50 -22.18 9.13
C THR A 50 -9.83 -22.48 8.44
N GLU A 51 -9.97 -22.21 7.14
CA GLU A 51 -11.20 -22.46 6.41
C GLU A 51 -11.25 -23.88 5.82
N LYS A 52 -12.45 -24.26 5.37
CA LYS A 52 -12.70 -25.57 4.77
C LYS A 52 -11.75 -25.80 3.58
N PHE A 53 -11.31 -27.05 3.38
CA PHE A 53 -10.42 -27.42 2.27
C PHE A 53 -9.05 -26.73 2.27
N GLY A 54 -8.61 -26.14 3.39
CA GLY A 54 -7.32 -25.46 3.49
C GLY A 54 -7.32 -24.06 2.88
N TYR A 55 -8.50 -23.47 2.64
CA TYR A 55 -8.60 -22.06 2.29
C TYR A 55 -8.16 -21.19 3.48
N THR A 56 -7.75 -19.96 3.16
CA THR A 56 -7.18 -19.04 4.14
C THR A 56 -8.18 -17.94 4.47
N SER A 57 -8.44 -17.72 5.75
CA SER A 57 -9.42 -16.72 6.20
C SER A 57 -8.90 -15.28 6.13
N ASN A 58 -7.58 -15.10 5.90
CA ASN A 58 -6.92 -13.79 5.92
C ASN A 58 -6.03 -13.54 4.70
N ASP A 59 -6.39 -14.09 3.52
CA ASP A 59 -5.63 -13.90 2.27
C ASP A 59 -4.12 -14.12 2.45
N ARG A 60 -3.73 -15.17 3.21
CA ARG A 60 -2.34 -15.51 3.52
C ARG A 60 -1.52 -14.40 4.18
N GLY A 61 -2.16 -13.43 4.84
CA GLY A 61 -1.49 -12.27 5.43
C GLY A 61 -1.12 -11.16 4.43
N THR A 62 -1.67 -11.22 3.23
CA THR A 62 -1.40 -10.28 2.12
C THR A 62 -2.26 -9.02 2.21
N GLY A 63 -1.68 -7.88 1.86
CA GLY A 63 -2.40 -6.63 1.63
C GLY A 63 -2.76 -6.50 0.14
N SER A 64 -4.04 -6.29 -0.17
CA SER A 64 -4.53 -6.22 -1.55
C SER A 64 -5.30 -4.90 -1.76
N LEU A 65 -4.81 -4.06 -2.67
CA LEU A 65 -5.34 -2.72 -2.91
C LEU A 65 -5.62 -2.48 -4.39
N VAL A 66 -6.55 -1.58 -4.64
CA VAL A 66 -6.74 -0.90 -5.92
C VAL A 66 -6.26 0.55 -5.76
N VAL A 67 -5.30 0.95 -6.59
CA VAL A 67 -4.70 2.29 -6.56
C VAL A 67 -5.11 3.07 -7.79
N TRP A 68 -5.91 4.11 -7.61
CA TRP A 68 -6.28 5.05 -8.66
C TRP A 68 -5.43 6.32 -8.59
N LYS A 69 -4.93 6.78 -9.73
CA LYS A 69 -4.07 7.97 -9.82
C LYS A 69 -4.65 8.97 -10.81
N SER A 70 -4.77 10.23 -10.38
CA SER A 70 -5.28 11.29 -11.25
C SER A 70 -4.27 11.72 -12.31
N ALA A 71 -2.96 11.60 -12.05
CA ALA A 71 -1.88 12.05 -12.94
C ALA A 71 -2.03 11.54 -14.37
N ASN A 72 -2.47 10.29 -14.50
CA ASN A 72 -2.56 9.56 -15.75
C ASN A 72 -3.87 8.78 -15.91
N ALA A 73 -4.85 9.04 -15.03
CA ALA A 73 -6.15 8.36 -14.99
C ALA A 73 -6.06 6.82 -15.00
N THR A 74 -5.03 6.25 -14.34
CA THR A 74 -4.85 4.79 -14.27
C THR A 74 -5.30 4.21 -12.94
N THR A 75 -5.81 2.99 -13.03
CA THR A 75 -6.13 2.14 -11.88
C THR A 75 -5.24 0.91 -11.93
N VAL A 76 -4.45 0.67 -10.89
CA VAL A 76 -3.52 -0.47 -10.82
C VAL A 76 -3.75 -1.28 -9.55
N PRO A 77 -3.74 -2.62 -9.62
CA PRO A 77 -3.73 -3.45 -8.43
C PRO A 77 -2.35 -3.36 -7.76
N LEU A 78 -2.33 -3.32 -6.44
CA LEU A 78 -1.12 -3.41 -5.63
C LEU A 78 -1.30 -4.51 -4.58
N THR A 79 -0.37 -5.46 -4.56
CA THR A 79 -0.39 -6.60 -3.65
C THR A 79 0.92 -6.65 -2.87
N LEU A 80 0.82 -6.80 -1.55
CA LEU A 80 1.94 -6.91 -0.61
C LEU A 80 1.83 -8.23 0.15
N GLY A 81 2.67 -9.21 -0.19
CA GLY A 81 2.61 -10.57 0.37
C GLY A 81 3.82 -10.89 1.24
N PRO A 82 3.92 -10.43 2.49
CA PRO A 82 5.08 -10.70 3.35
C PRO A 82 5.31 -12.19 3.63
N ALA A 83 4.23 -12.98 3.62
CA ALA A 83 4.26 -14.43 3.83
C ALA A 83 4.35 -15.23 2.51
N ASP A 84 4.40 -14.55 1.36
CA ASP A 84 4.62 -15.21 0.07
C ASP A 84 6.10 -15.54 -0.12
N ASP A 85 6.39 -16.80 -0.41
CA ASP A 85 7.73 -17.29 -0.66
C ASP A 85 7.81 -17.85 -2.08
N ASN A 86 8.66 -17.24 -2.92
CA ASN A 86 8.98 -17.80 -4.23
C ASN A 86 10.40 -18.40 -4.28
N ARG A 87 11.04 -18.55 -3.11
CA ARG A 87 12.39 -19.09 -3.05
C ARG A 87 12.39 -20.52 -3.53
N SER A 88 13.45 -20.87 -4.25
CA SER A 88 13.71 -22.25 -4.67
C SER A 88 13.64 -23.19 -3.47
N LEU A 89 12.94 -24.32 -3.61
CA LEU A 89 12.81 -25.36 -2.60
C LEU A 89 14.15 -26.08 -2.37
N ASN A 90 15.06 -25.43 -1.67
CA ASN A 90 16.37 -25.97 -1.33
C ASN A 90 16.39 -26.62 0.06
N THR A 91 15.26 -26.63 0.77
CA THR A 91 15.18 -27.01 2.19
C THR A 91 15.46 -28.50 2.42
N THR A 92 14.98 -29.38 1.55
CA THR A 92 15.20 -30.84 1.69
C THR A 92 16.58 -31.27 1.21
N ASP A 93 17.08 -30.64 0.14
CA ASP A 93 18.37 -30.99 -0.47
C ASP A 93 19.54 -30.16 0.07
N HIS A 94 19.31 -29.16 0.94
CA HIS A 94 20.34 -28.25 1.48
C HIS A 94 21.27 -27.64 0.41
N GLY A 95 20.79 -27.43 -0.82
CA GLY A 95 21.62 -26.93 -1.93
C GLY A 95 22.56 -27.98 -2.56
N LYS A 96 22.35 -29.29 -2.33
CA LYS A 96 23.16 -30.39 -2.90
C LYS A 96 23.18 -30.46 -4.43
N THR A 97 22.28 -29.76 -5.11
CA THR A 97 22.28 -29.64 -6.58
C THR A 97 23.26 -28.59 -7.09
N GLY A 98 23.95 -27.86 -6.20
CA GLY A 98 24.88 -26.78 -6.57
C GLY A 98 24.19 -25.52 -7.10
N ILE A 99 22.86 -25.46 -7.00
CA ILE A 99 22.06 -24.31 -7.42
C ILE A 99 21.86 -23.40 -6.20
N GLU A 100 22.26 -22.13 -6.35
CA GLU A 100 22.03 -21.11 -5.33
C GLU A 100 20.53 -20.86 -5.09
N VAL A 101 20.20 -20.31 -3.93
CA VAL A 101 18.80 -19.95 -3.63
C VAL A 101 18.36 -18.85 -4.57
N MET A 102 17.42 -19.17 -5.44
CA MET A 102 16.77 -18.18 -6.32
C MET A 102 15.49 -17.69 -5.66
N GLY A 103 15.09 -16.45 -5.96
CA GLY A 103 13.87 -15.85 -5.43
C GLY A 103 14.04 -15.14 -4.10
N SER A 104 12.96 -14.59 -3.58
CA SER A 104 12.89 -13.89 -2.30
C SER A 104 11.50 -14.02 -1.68
N MET A 105 11.42 -13.69 -0.40
CA MET A 105 10.12 -13.38 0.21
C MET A 105 9.48 -12.19 -0.48
N GLY A 106 8.15 -12.16 -0.51
CA GLY A 106 7.39 -11.01 -0.95
C GLY A 106 7.61 -9.79 -0.04
N ARG A 107 7.29 -8.61 -0.58
CA ARG A 107 7.46 -7.34 0.13
C ARG A 107 6.26 -7.07 1.02
N ASN A 108 6.52 -6.64 2.26
CA ASN A 108 5.50 -6.13 3.17
C ASN A 108 5.20 -4.64 2.95
N LYS A 109 6.06 -3.95 2.19
CA LYS A 109 6.05 -2.50 2.04
C LYS A 109 6.54 -2.08 0.65
N VAL A 110 5.92 -1.03 0.11
CA VAL A 110 6.38 -0.31 -1.08
C VAL A 110 6.34 1.20 -0.82
N VAL A 111 7.25 1.94 -1.45
CA VAL A 111 7.26 3.40 -1.44
C VAL A 111 7.07 3.89 -2.86
N LEU A 112 5.98 4.62 -3.10
CA LEU A 112 5.70 5.31 -4.35
C LEU A 112 6.26 6.72 -4.25
N THR A 113 6.91 7.22 -5.29
CA THR A 113 7.61 8.52 -5.26
C THR A 113 7.18 9.40 -6.42
N LYS A 114 6.90 10.67 -6.14
CA LYS A 114 6.49 11.63 -7.16
C LYS A 114 7.55 11.74 -8.24
N GLN A 115 7.14 11.62 -9.50
CA GLN A 115 8.00 11.83 -10.64
C GLN A 115 7.75 13.23 -11.22
N THR A 116 8.81 13.92 -11.64
CA THR A 116 8.73 15.25 -12.25
C THR A 116 8.53 15.20 -13.76
N ALA A 117 8.79 14.04 -14.37
CA ALA A 117 8.56 13.77 -15.78
C ALA A 117 7.90 12.38 -15.91
N PHE A 118 6.96 12.25 -16.85
CA PHE A 118 6.32 10.99 -17.17
C PHE A 118 7.37 10.02 -17.75
N SER A 119 7.99 9.22 -16.89
CA SER A 119 9.14 8.39 -17.26
C SER A 119 8.68 7.14 -18.00
N ARG A 120 8.85 7.12 -19.32
CA ARG A 120 9.15 5.98 -20.23
C ARG A 120 8.55 4.58 -19.91
N GLY A 121 7.38 4.48 -19.27
CA GLY A 121 6.69 3.23 -18.97
C GLY A 121 6.50 2.89 -17.49
N ASP A 122 7.00 3.68 -16.53
CA ASP A 122 6.70 3.51 -15.10
C ASP A 122 5.53 4.41 -14.67
N SER A 123 4.33 4.07 -15.15
CA SER A 123 3.09 4.80 -14.82
C SER A 123 2.60 4.51 -13.40
N ILE A 124 3.21 3.57 -12.68
CA ILE A 124 2.87 3.21 -11.30
C ILE A 124 3.56 4.15 -10.32
N GLY A 125 4.81 4.55 -10.61
CA GLY A 125 5.57 5.50 -9.81
C GLY A 125 5.02 6.93 -9.83
N ASP A 126 4.35 7.37 -10.90
CA ASP A 126 3.85 8.75 -11.00
C ASP A 126 2.62 9.00 -10.10
N ILE A 127 2.90 9.45 -8.87
CA ILE A 127 1.92 9.88 -7.88
C ILE A 127 1.64 11.39 -7.89
N ALA A 128 1.95 12.09 -8.98
CA ALA A 128 1.65 13.52 -9.09
C ALA A 128 0.12 13.78 -9.02
N GLY A 129 -0.32 14.61 -8.06
CA GLY A 129 -1.74 14.89 -7.86
C GLY A 129 -2.42 13.93 -6.89
N LEU A 130 -3.69 13.59 -7.14
CA LEU A 130 -4.50 12.78 -6.24
C LEU A 130 -4.27 11.29 -6.49
N VAL A 131 -3.96 10.56 -5.42
CA VAL A 131 -3.88 9.10 -5.41
C VAL A 131 -4.88 8.56 -4.41
N ARG A 132 -5.78 7.68 -4.86
CA ARG A 132 -6.75 7.00 -4.02
C ARG A 132 -6.38 5.53 -3.87
N PHE A 133 -6.33 5.07 -2.63
CA PHE A 133 -6.14 3.68 -2.27
C PHE A 133 -7.45 3.12 -1.77
N THR A 134 -7.85 1.96 -2.30
CA THR A 134 -9.00 1.20 -1.81
C THR A 134 -8.52 -0.17 -1.39
N ASN A 135 -8.75 -0.55 -0.13
CA ASN A 135 -8.42 -1.89 0.35
C ASN A 135 -9.48 -2.88 -0.13
N THR A 136 -9.08 -3.80 -1.01
CA THR A 136 -9.95 -4.86 -1.54
C THR A 136 -9.63 -6.23 -0.94
N GLY A 137 -8.64 -6.30 -0.04
CA GLY A 137 -8.24 -7.51 0.66
C GLY A 137 -8.96 -7.71 2.00
N THR A 138 -8.46 -8.66 2.79
CA THR A 138 -9.00 -9.02 4.11
C THR A 138 -8.16 -8.47 5.26
N ASN A 139 -6.92 -8.04 5.01
CA ASN A 139 -6.03 -7.47 6.02
C ASN A 139 -6.01 -5.94 5.97
N PRO A 140 -5.91 -5.26 7.13
CA PRO A 140 -5.69 -3.82 7.17
C PRO A 140 -4.36 -3.42 6.53
N VAL A 141 -4.35 -2.29 5.82
CA VAL A 141 -3.14 -1.74 5.17
C VAL A 141 -2.88 -0.34 5.70
N SER A 142 -1.64 -0.06 6.08
CA SER A 142 -1.19 1.27 6.45
C SER A 142 -0.74 2.03 5.21
N ILE A 143 -1.25 3.24 5.05
CA ILE A 143 -0.85 4.18 4.01
C ILE A 143 -0.26 5.39 4.73
N ALA A 144 0.87 5.94 4.27
CA ALA A 144 1.44 7.18 4.80
C ALA A 144 1.85 8.10 3.65
N CYS A 145 1.21 9.27 3.56
CA CYS A 145 1.56 10.30 2.56
C CYS A 145 2.57 11.29 3.17
N ASN A 146 3.69 11.55 2.48
CA ASN A 146 4.68 12.56 2.85
C ASN A 146 4.96 13.54 1.71
#